data_AF-A0AB73KWP0-F1
#
_entry.id   AF-A0AB73KWP0-F1
#
_cell.length_a   1.000
_cell.length_b   1.000
_cell.length_c   1.000
_cell.angle_alpha   90.00
_cell.angle_beta   90.00
_cell.angle_gamma   90.00
#
_symmetry.space_group_name_H-M   'P 1'
#
loop_
_entity.id
_entity.type
_entity.pdbx_description
1 polymer ?
#
loop_
_entity_poly.entity_id
_entity_poly.type
_entity_poly.pdbx_seq_one_letter_code
_entity_poly.pdbx_strand_id
1 'polypeptide(L)'
;NDTFPDPATVLLHAKGPGTLLWQRRRRDPDFLTLRLGTVTRPSLKRIEDHARETNHRAVHWRLADVPYGLEMTDQGVVGVSGPGRAPRDLACWAVAQAAVLHSPRDLRIVVLTTEEHAESWNWVRWLPHLASGRPGSPVAIGNDPESTAHRV
;
A
#
# COMPACT_ATOMS: atom_id res chain seq x y z
N ASN A 1 4.76 -11.33 -9.77
CA ASN A 1 5.43 -10.05 -9.43
C ASN A 1 5.00 -9.75 -8.02
N ASP A 2 5.72 -10.34 -7.08
CA ASP A 2 5.21 -10.52 -5.70
C ASP A 2 5.44 -9.26 -4.85
N THR A 3 6.21 -8.31 -5.41
CA THR A 3 6.45 -6.97 -4.86
C THR A 3 5.20 -6.09 -4.86
N PHE A 4 4.28 -6.27 -5.83
CA PHE A 4 3.07 -5.45 -5.94
C PHE A 4 1.81 -6.32 -6.09
N PRO A 5 1.44 -7.08 -5.04
CA PRO A 5 0.26 -7.95 -5.09
C PRO A 5 -1.00 -7.13 -5.32
N ASP A 6 -1.97 -7.70 -6.05
CA ASP A 6 -3.28 -7.08 -6.20
C ASP A 6 -4.15 -7.26 -4.93
N PRO A 7 -5.28 -6.53 -4.83
CA PRO A 7 -6.16 -6.63 -3.66
C PRO A 7 -6.70 -8.04 -3.37
N ALA A 8 -6.94 -8.86 -4.40
CA ALA A 8 -7.44 -10.22 -4.22
C ALA A 8 -6.36 -11.11 -3.58
N THR A 9 -5.12 -10.98 -4.04
CA THR A 9 -3.95 -11.68 -3.49
C THR A 9 -3.70 -11.27 -2.04
N VAL A 10 -3.75 -9.97 -1.74
CA VAL A 10 -3.63 -9.46 -0.37
C VAL A 10 -4.73 -10.00 0.54
N LEU A 11 -5.98 -10.05 0.06
CA LEU A 11 -7.10 -10.62 0.81
C LEU A 11 -6.88 -12.12 1.11
N LEU A 12 -6.37 -12.87 0.13
CA LEU A 12 -6.04 -14.29 0.32
C LEU A 12 -4.90 -14.48 1.32
N HIS A 13 -3.88 -13.62 1.31
CA HIS A 13 -2.81 -13.66 2.33
C HIS A 13 -3.37 -13.40 3.73
N ALA A 14 -4.35 -12.49 3.86
CA ALA A 14 -4.93 -12.12 5.14
C ALA A 14 -5.84 -13.21 5.74
N LYS A 15 -6.59 -13.94 4.89
CA LYS A 15 -7.61 -14.91 5.33
C LYS A 15 -7.19 -16.37 5.20
N GLY A 16 -6.32 -16.66 4.25
CA GLY A 16 -5.93 -18.01 3.89
C GLY A 16 -4.91 -18.60 4.87
N PRO A 17 -4.89 -19.94 5.04
CA PRO A 17 -3.79 -20.59 5.72
C PRO A 17 -2.51 -20.43 4.89
N GLY A 18 -1.45 -19.91 5.47
CA GLY A 18 -0.19 -19.72 4.74
C GLY A 18 0.85 -18.91 5.50
N THR A 19 2.04 -18.83 4.89
CA THR A 19 3.20 -18.09 5.41
C THR A 19 3.35 -16.69 4.82
N LEU A 20 2.44 -16.29 3.93
CA LEU A 20 2.52 -15.04 3.17
C LEU A 20 2.00 -13.82 3.97
N LEU A 21 1.25 -14.06 5.05
CA LEU A 21 0.92 -13.02 6.02
C LEU A 21 2.20 -12.57 6.74
N TRP A 22 2.46 -11.27 6.74
CA TRP A 22 3.64 -10.66 7.38
C TRP A 22 4.98 -11.18 6.88
N GLN A 23 5.04 -11.58 5.62
CA GLN A 23 6.26 -12.14 5.04
C GLN A 23 7.39 -11.12 4.92
N ARG A 24 7.08 -9.82 4.78
CA ARG A 24 8.09 -8.77 4.55
C ARG A 24 8.70 -8.27 5.85
N ARG A 25 10.02 -8.30 5.91
CA ARG A 25 10.86 -7.86 7.03
C ARG A 25 11.53 -6.54 6.73
N ARG A 26 11.93 -5.81 7.77
CA ARG A 26 12.62 -4.51 7.66
C ARG A 26 13.87 -4.50 6.79
N ARG A 27 14.53 -5.65 6.62
CA ARG A 27 15.77 -5.79 5.84
C ARG A 27 15.51 -6.25 4.41
N ASP A 28 14.26 -6.58 4.08
CA ASP A 28 13.90 -7.03 2.75
C ASP A 28 13.83 -5.83 1.81
N PRO A 29 14.25 -5.99 0.54
CA PRO A 29 14.26 -4.88 -0.42
C PRO A 29 12.86 -4.38 -0.79
N ASP A 30 11.80 -5.14 -0.49
CA ASP A 30 10.41 -4.76 -0.75
C ASP A 30 9.65 -4.28 0.51
N PHE A 31 10.39 -4.00 1.60
CA PHE A 31 9.82 -3.47 2.83
C PHE A 31 9.19 -2.09 2.58
N LEU A 32 7.90 -1.95 2.94
CA LEU A 32 7.08 -0.77 2.67
C LEU A 32 7.00 -0.36 1.19
N THR A 33 7.16 -1.32 0.28
CA THR A 33 6.82 -1.16 -1.13
C THR A 33 5.33 -1.41 -1.34
N LEU A 34 4.56 -0.37 -1.63
CA LEU A 34 3.10 -0.41 -1.67
C LEU A 34 2.59 -0.19 -3.11
N ARG A 35 1.65 -1.02 -3.55
CA ARG A 35 0.93 -0.85 -4.82
C ARG A 35 -0.11 0.25 -4.67
N LEU A 36 -0.11 1.21 -5.59
CA LEU A 36 -1.14 2.25 -5.67
C LEU A 36 -2.19 2.02 -6.76
N GLY A 37 -1.85 1.26 -7.80
CA GLY A 37 -2.77 1.04 -8.90
C GLY A 37 -2.11 0.32 -10.07
N THR A 38 -2.58 0.63 -11.27
CA THR A 38 -2.00 0.14 -12.52
C THR A 38 -1.78 1.29 -13.50
N VAL A 39 -0.79 1.13 -14.37
CA VAL A 39 -0.45 2.10 -15.41
C VAL A 39 -0.17 1.37 -16.72
N THR A 40 -0.41 2.07 -17.83
CA THR A 40 0.09 1.62 -19.14
C THR A 40 1.51 2.16 -19.33
N ARG A 41 2.50 1.27 -19.44
CA ARG A 41 3.91 1.66 -19.60
C ARG A 41 4.62 0.85 -20.69
N PRO A 42 5.67 1.39 -21.32
CA PRO A 42 6.47 0.63 -22.27
C PRO A 42 7.09 -0.61 -21.61
N SER A 43 7.12 -1.71 -22.36
CA SER A 43 7.82 -2.93 -21.97
C SER A 43 9.31 -2.65 -21.81
N LEU A 44 9.92 -3.22 -20.76
CA LEU A 44 11.37 -3.21 -20.58
C LEU A 44 12.07 -4.02 -21.67
N LYS A 45 11.39 -5.04 -22.22
CA LYS A 45 11.90 -5.82 -23.33
C LYS A 45 11.65 -5.09 -24.64
N ARG A 46 12.74 -4.92 -25.39
CA ARG A 46 12.73 -4.46 -26.77
C ARG A 46 12.51 -5.67 -27.69
N ILE A 47 11.57 -5.55 -28.62
CA ILE A 47 11.32 -6.56 -29.64
C ILE A 47 11.70 -5.96 -30.98
N GLU A 48 12.31 -6.77 -31.84
CA GLU A 48 12.52 -6.43 -33.24
C GLU A 48 11.27 -6.81 -34.04
N ASP A 49 10.55 -5.80 -34.50
CA ASP A 49 9.44 -5.94 -35.41
C ASP A 49 9.97 -5.92 -36.85
N HIS A 50 10.21 -7.12 -37.41
CA HIS A 50 10.75 -7.27 -38.77
C HIS A 50 9.79 -6.80 -39.88
N ALA A 51 8.52 -6.54 -39.57
CA ALA A 51 7.58 -5.95 -40.51
C ALA A 51 7.77 -4.43 -40.69
N ARG A 52 8.58 -3.79 -39.84
CA ARG A 52 8.92 -2.36 -39.94
C ARG A 52 10.22 -2.13 -40.71
N GLU A 53 10.34 -0.90 -41.23
CA GLU A 53 11.58 -0.40 -41.81
C GLU A 53 12.74 -0.57 -40.84
N THR A 54 13.94 -0.85 -41.36
CA THR A 54 15.13 -1.20 -40.59
C THR A 54 15.44 -0.23 -39.45
N ASN A 55 15.16 1.08 -39.65
CA ASN A 55 15.39 2.13 -38.66
C ASN A 55 14.33 2.18 -37.53
N HIS A 56 13.21 1.46 -37.67
CA HIS A 56 12.07 1.45 -36.73
C HIS A 56 11.74 0.06 -36.18
N ARG A 57 12.61 -0.94 -36.39
CA ARG A 57 12.38 -2.32 -35.95
C ARG A 57 12.36 -2.46 -34.44
N ALA A 58 13.15 -1.65 -33.73
CA ALA A 58 13.19 -1.68 -32.28
C ALA A 58 11.94 -1.01 -31.68
N VAL A 59 10.99 -1.80 -31.17
CA VAL A 59 9.77 -1.28 -30.56
C VAL A 59 9.65 -1.73 -29.11
N HIS A 60 9.29 -0.80 -28.24
CA HIS A 60 8.82 -1.10 -26.89
C HIS A 60 7.30 -1.18 -26.92
N TRP A 61 6.74 -2.39 -26.86
CA TRP A 61 5.29 -2.56 -26.78
C TRP A 61 4.73 -1.92 -25.50
N ARG A 62 3.54 -1.32 -25.55
CA ARG A 62 2.90 -0.75 -24.35
C ARG A 62 2.12 -1.83 -23.63
N LEU A 63 2.50 -2.11 -22.39
CA LEU A 63 1.82 -3.06 -21.52
C LEU A 63 0.75 -2.30 -20.74
N ALA A 64 -0.50 -2.74 -20.85
CA ALA A 64 -1.60 -2.27 -20.02
C ALA A 64 -1.55 -2.93 -18.63
N ASP A 65 -2.24 -2.31 -17.67
CA ASP A 65 -2.48 -2.85 -16.33
C ASP A 65 -1.22 -3.25 -15.53
N VAL A 66 -0.09 -2.60 -15.78
CA VAL A 66 1.14 -2.91 -15.06
C VAL A 66 1.05 -2.31 -13.65
N PRO A 67 1.30 -3.10 -12.58
CA PRO A 67 1.24 -2.57 -11.23
C PRO A 67 2.19 -1.39 -11.06
N TYR A 68 1.64 -0.31 -10.51
CA TYR A 68 2.39 0.86 -10.10
C TYR A 68 2.33 0.97 -8.59
N GLY A 69 3.45 1.32 -7.99
CA GLY A 69 3.57 1.49 -6.56
C GLY A 69 4.78 2.34 -6.23
N LEU A 70 5.01 2.49 -4.94
CA LEU A 70 6.04 3.35 -4.38
C LEU A 70 6.76 2.64 -3.25
N GLU A 71 8.00 3.05 -3.03
CA GLU A 71 8.85 2.60 -1.94
C GLU A 71 8.83 3.70 -0.86
N MET A 72 8.06 3.51 0.20
CA MET A 72 7.86 4.56 1.22
C MET A 72 9.16 4.93 1.93
N THR A 73 10.09 3.97 2.05
CA THR A 73 11.42 4.18 2.63
C THR A 73 12.21 5.28 1.91
N ASP A 74 12.03 5.37 0.59
CA ASP A 74 12.77 6.29 -0.26
C ASP A 74 12.10 7.65 -0.37
N GLN A 75 10.76 7.67 -0.33
CA GLN A 75 9.98 8.91 -0.44
C GLN A 75 9.85 9.66 0.90
N GLY A 76 9.84 8.94 2.02
CA GLY A 76 9.64 9.48 3.37
C GLY A 76 8.20 9.92 3.66
N VAL A 77 7.64 10.81 2.83
CA VAL A 77 6.27 11.34 2.95
C VAL A 77 5.58 11.33 1.60
N VAL A 78 4.32 10.88 1.57
CA VAL A 78 3.50 10.83 0.36
C VAL A 78 2.18 11.55 0.60
N GLY A 79 1.88 12.54 -0.24
CA GLY A 79 0.57 13.20 -0.31
C GLY A 79 -0.30 12.60 -1.41
N VAL A 80 -1.59 12.40 -1.13
CA VAL A 80 -2.56 11.92 -2.12
C VAL A 80 -3.68 12.95 -2.26
N SER A 81 -3.94 13.39 -3.48
CA SER A 81 -4.99 14.36 -3.80
C SER A 81 -5.82 13.89 -4.98
N GLY A 82 -7.11 14.21 -4.98
CA GLY A 82 -8.03 13.81 -6.04
C GLY A 82 -9.47 14.08 -5.65
N PRO A 83 -10.41 13.92 -6.60
CA PRO A 83 -11.82 14.20 -6.36
C PRO A 83 -12.47 13.14 -5.47
N GLY A 84 -13.45 13.59 -4.68
CA GLY A 84 -14.32 12.72 -3.88
C GLY A 84 -13.54 11.79 -2.93
N ARG A 85 -13.91 10.51 -2.93
CA ARG A 85 -13.34 9.50 -2.02
C ARG A 85 -12.00 8.91 -2.47
N ALA A 86 -11.53 9.19 -3.69
CA ALA A 86 -10.36 8.50 -4.26
C ALA A 86 -9.10 8.56 -3.38
N PRO A 87 -8.75 9.71 -2.76
CA PRO A 87 -7.61 9.76 -1.83
C PRO A 87 -7.80 8.87 -0.59
N ARG A 88 -9.02 8.82 -0.06
CA ARG A 88 -9.36 8.00 1.12
C ARG A 88 -9.28 6.52 0.78
N ASP A 89 -9.87 6.12 -0.34
CA ASP A 89 -9.87 4.73 -0.80
C ASP A 89 -8.43 4.24 -1.02
N LEU A 90 -7.57 5.09 -1.60
CA LEU A 90 -6.16 4.79 -1.80
C LEU A 90 -5.40 4.67 -0.46
N ALA A 91 -5.67 5.58 0.49
CA ALA A 91 -5.07 5.51 1.82
C ALA A 91 -5.51 4.26 2.59
N CYS A 92 -6.80 3.91 2.56
CA CYS A 92 -7.32 2.68 3.15
C CYS A 92 -6.66 1.44 2.51
N TRP A 93 -6.49 1.43 1.19
CA TRP A 93 -5.79 0.37 0.48
C TRP A 93 -4.31 0.27 0.89
N ALA A 94 -3.61 1.41 1.00
CA ALA A 94 -2.23 1.46 1.48
C ALA A 94 -2.10 0.88 2.91
N VAL A 95 -3.01 1.25 3.81
CA VAL A 95 -3.04 0.71 5.18
C VAL A 95 -3.34 -0.78 5.20
N ALA A 96 -4.32 -1.24 4.42
CA ALA A 96 -4.72 -2.64 4.37
C ALA A 96 -3.57 -3.54 3.88
N GLN A 97 -2.95 -3.20 2.74
CA GLN A 97 -1.84 -3.99 2.22
C GLN A 97 -0.61 -3.91 3.14
N ALA A 98 -0.32 -2.76 3.76
CA ALA A 98 0.80 -2.63 4.68
C ALA A 98 0.62 -3.53 5.92
N ALA A 99 -0.60 -3.57 6.47
CA ALA A 99 -0.93 -4.41 7.62
C ALA A 99 -0.87 -5.91 7.30
N VAL A 100 -1.20 -6.32 6.08
CA VAL A 100 -1.11 -7.72 5.65
C VAL A 100 0.33 -8.13 5.35
N LEU A 101 1.12 -7.26 4.73
CA LEU A 101 2.46 -7.62 4.26
C LEU A 101 3.53 -7.53 5.34
N HIS A 102 3.32 -6.75 6.41
CA HIS A 102 4.33 -6.50 7.45
C HIS A 102 3.83 -6.89 8.83
N SER A 103 4.73 -7.43 9.66
CA SER A 103 4.40 -7.77 11.05
C SER A 103 4.11 -6.51 11.89
N PRO A 104 3.17 -6.56 12.86
CA PRO A 104 2.97 -5.50 13.86
C PRO A 104 4.23 -5.19 14.70
N ARG A 105 5.18 -6.13 14.76
CA ARG A 105 6.48 -5.91 15.40
C ARG A 105 7.41 -5.04 14.56
N ASP A 106 7.24 -5.10 13.25
CA ASP A 106 8.08 -4.41 12.28
C ASP A 106 7.47 -3.07 11.86
N LEU A 107 6.14 -2.95 11.85
CA LEU A 107 5.41 -1.75 11.43
C LEU A 107 4.32 -1.38 12.45
N ARG A 108 4.33 -0.12 12.89
CA ARG A 108 3.21 0.49 13.63
C ARG A 108 2.44 1.40 12.68
N ILE A 109 1.11 1.37 12.81
CA ILE A 109 0.22 2.25 12.04
C ILE A 109 -0.44 3.22 13.01
N VAL A 110 -0.58 4.47 12.58
CA VAL A 110 -1.32 5.51 13.30
C VAL A 110 -2.24 6.18 12.28
N VAL A 111 -3.51 6.33 12.62
CA VAL A 111 -4.50 7.00 11.78
C VAL A 111 -4.94 8.27 12.48
N LEU A 112 -4.67 9.40 11.83
CA LEU A 112 -5.14 10.72 12.25
C LEU A 112 -6.18 11.16 11.21
N THR A 113 -7.39 11.43 11.66
CA THR A 113 -8.52 11.74 10.78
C THR A 113 -9.44 12.76 11.44
N THR A 114 -10.29 13.41 10.65
CA THR A 114 -11.42 14.18 11.21
C THR A 114 -12.57 13.23 11.55
N GLU A 115 -13.48 13.68 12.42
CA GLU A 115 -14.70 12.95 12.79
C GLU A 115 -15.55 12.58 11.56
N GLU A 116 -15.67 13.47 10.59
CA GLU A 116 -16.36 13.25 9.29
C GLU A 116 -15.87 11.99 8.57
N HIS A 117 -14.60 11.63 8.75
CA HIS A 117 -13.98 10.50 8.06
C HIS A 117 -13.69 9.31 8.97
N ALA A 118 -14.05 9.39 10.25
CA ALA A 118 -13.78 8.35 11.24
C ALA A 118 -14.43 7.00 10.85
N GLU A 119 -15.62 7.02 10.27
CA GLU A 119 -16.33 5.80 9.85
C GLU A 119 -15.51 4.99 8.82
N SER A 120 -14.89 5.67 7.85
CA SER A 120 -14.05 5.02 6.82
C SER A 120 -12.81 4.31 7.40
N TRP A 121 -12.42 4.66 8.62
CA TRP A 121 -11.28 4.10 9.34
C TRP A 121 -11.69 3.16 10.48
N ASN A 122 -12.98 2.98 10.77
CA ASN A 122 -13.43 2.19 11.92
C ASN A 122 -12.90 0.74 11.91
N TRP A 123 -12.64 0.18 10.72
CA TRP A 123 -12.08 -1.17 10.57
C TRP A 123 -10.63 -1.31 11.11
N VAL A 124 -9.84 -0.23 11.14
CA VAL A 124 -8.42 -0.30 11.57
C VAL A 124 -8.26 -0.64 13.05
N ARG A 125 -9.33 -0.51 13.84
CA ARG A 125 -9.35 -0.88 15.27
C ARG A 125 -9.11 -2.36 15.52
N TRP A 126 -9.33 -3.20 14.52
CA TRP A 126 -9.11 -4.65 14.60
C TRP A 126 -7.69 -5.04 14.18
N LEU A 127 -6.90 -4.11 13.65
CA LEU A 127 -5.54 -4.40 13.23
C LEU A 127 -4.59 -4.41 14.44
N PRO A 128 -3.75 -5.45 14.59
CA PRO A 128 -2.75 -5.50 15.66
C PRO A 128 -1.69 -4.39 15.57
N HIS A 129 -1.50 -3.77 14.40
CA HIS A 129 -0.54 -2.67 14.17
C HIS A 129 -0.91 -1.37 14.87
N LEU A 130 -2.17 -1.19 15.25
CA LEU A 130 -2.67 -0.03 15.98
C LEU A 130 -2.90 -0.32 17.46
N ALA A 131 -2.70 -1.57 17.89
CA ALA A 131 -2.82 -1.94 19.29
C ALA A 131 -1.81 -1.14 20.12
N SER A 132 -2.30 -0.49 21.17
CA SER A 132 -1.43 0.09 22.17
C SER A 132 -0.71 -1.07 22.89
N GLY A 133 0.60 -0.94 23.12
CA GLY A 133 1.36 -1.96 23.87
C GLY A 133 0.94 -2.10 25.35
N ARG A 134 -0.15 -1.45 25.77
CA ARG A 134 -0.69 -1.44 27.13
C ARG A 134 -2.06 -2.14 27.13
N PRO A 135 -2.28 -3.16 27.98
CA PRO A 135 -3.60 -3.76 28.15
C PRO A 135 -4.64 -2.69 28.47
N GLY A 136 -5.73 -2.63 27.69
CA GLY A 136 -6.85 -1.69 27.92
C GLY A 136 -6.63 -0.26 27.40
N SER A 137 -5.53 0.07 26.73
CA SER A 137 -5.32 1.39 26.14
C SER A 137 -5.98 1.47 24.75
N PRO A 138 -6.67 2.59 24.41
CA PRO A 138 -7.42 2.70 23.17
C PRO A 138 -6.51 2.54 21.94
N VAL A 139 -7.10 2.02 20.86
CA VAL A 139 -6.51 1.98 19.52
C VAL A 139 -5.96 3.36 19.15
N ALA A 140 -4.83 3.42 18.45
CA ALA A 140 -4.21 4.66 18.00
C ALA A 140 -4.97 5.34 16.84
N ILE A 141 -6.25 5.67 17.05
CA ILE A 141 -7.04 6.56 16.21
C ILE A 141 -7.13 7.90 16.95
N GLY A 142 -6.66 8.96 16.31
CA GLY A 142 -6.97 10.34 16.70
C GLY A 142 -8.03 10.88 15.75
N ASN A 143 -9.20 11.24 16.28
CA ASN A 143 -10.33 11.79 15.52
C ASN A 143 -10.70 13.23 15.91
N ASP A 144 -10.03 13.79 16.91
CA ASP A 144 -10.24 15.13 17.45
C ASP A 144 -8.89 15.80 17.79
N PRO A 145 -8.83 17.12 18.04
CA PRO A 145 -7.59 17.83 18.29
C PRO A 145 -6.81 17.33 19.52
N GLU A 146 -7.51 16.92 20.57
CA GLU A 146 -6.92 16.42 21.82
C GLU A 146 -6.33 15.02 21.61
N SER A 147 -7.07 14.12 20.96
CA SER A 147 -6.58 12.78 20.61
C SER A 147 -5.46 12.79 19.56
N THR A 148 -5.42 13.79 18.70
CA THR A 148 -4.31 14.01 17.74
C THR A 148 -3.04 14.46 18.46
N ALA A 149 -3.13 15.46 19.35
CA ALA A 149 -1.98 16.01 20.07
C ALA A 149 -1.27 14.99 20.97
N HIS A 150 -2.00 14.03 21.55
CA HIS A 150 -1.41 12.95 22.35
C HIS A 150 -0.59 11.91 21.55
N ARG A 151 -0.55 12.02 20.22
CA ARG A 151 0.03 11.01 19.32
C ARG A 151 1.08 11.54 18.34
N VAL A 152 1.37 12.85 18.37
CA VAL A 152 2.46 13.51 17.62
C VAL A 152 3.66 13.74 18.54
#